data_AF-B1H387-F1
#
_entry.id   AF-B1H387-F1
#
_cell.length_a   1.000
_cell.length_b   1.000
_cell.length_c   1.000
_cell.angle_alpha   90.00
_cell.angle_beta   90.00
_cell.angle_gamma   90.00
#
_symmetry.space_group_name_H-M   'P 1'
#
loop_
_entity.id
_entity.type
_entity.pdbx_description
1 polymer ?
#
loop_
_entity_poly.entity_id
_entity_poly.type
_entity_poly.pdbx_seq_one_letter_code
_entity_poly.pdbx_strand_id
1 'polypeptide(L)'
;PGPDDRMKSIEGGGTEAPKKGTEIRFLGLKLGEDVGTLMAHCISVSLQCNRCQTIADLSVSGRQPCTAQCDRCNSRISGAFHPRVIHQFSAVLGYVDIQGASPKDLILQDCDFIFSCLSCSQEGQVQSLSYGIPKDLNCLHCHCKLSISVEATKFQKVERCPAKIIGSKGLLNQGRKRAVKDPSIQPGKPLPDHGTCRHYRKSCRWLRFPCCGKAYPCDVCHDDAEDHEMELASRMICGYCAKEQAYTNGKPCTSCGNMMSKGLHSGHWEGGRGCRNKVKMSRKDKQKYANSSKTVSRRSVSKF
;
A
#
# COMPACT_ATOMS: atom_id res chain seq x y z
N PRO A 1 -16.98 -42.46 -51.14
CA PRO A 1 -16.59 -41.10 -51.61
C PRO A 1 -17.18 -40.03 -50.68
N GLY A 2 -16.35 -39.44 -49.79
CA GLY A 2 -16.61 -38.08 -49.28
C GLY A 2 -16.34 -37.04 -50.38
N PRO A 3 -16.18 -35.74 -50.07
CA PRO A 3 -16.13 -35.05 -48.77
C PRO A 3 -17.15 -33.88 -48.68
N ASP A 4 -17.38 -33.27 -47.51
CA ASP A 4 -16.83 -31.93 -47.23
C ASP A 4 -17.20 -31.42 -45.83
N ASP A 5 -16.14 -31.12 -45.10
CA ASP A 5 -16.05 -30.52 -43.79
C ASP A 5 -16.42 -29.03 -43.86
N ARG A 6 -17.28 -28.56 -42.93
CA ARG A 6 -17.30 -27.13 -42.56
C ARG A 6 -17.26 -26.97 -41.06
N MET A 7 -16.05 -27.20 -40.56
CA MET A 7 -15.44 -26.56 -39.41
C MET A 7 -15.95 -25.11 -39.22
N LYS A 8 -16.73 -24.85 -38.16
CA LYS A 8 -16.97 -23.49 -37.68
C LYS A 8 -15.79 -23.08 -36.81
N SER A 9 -14.93 -22.24 -37.37
CA SER A 9 -13.80 -21.63 -36.70
C SER A 9 -14.24 -20.89 -35.43
N ILE A 10 -13.54 -21.22 -34.35
CA ILE A 10 -13.61 -20.54 -33.06
C ILE A 10 -12.97 -19.16 -33.24
N GLU A 11 -13.76 -18.10 -33.12
CA GLU A 11 -13.23 -16.74 -33.00
C GLU A 11 -12.61 -16.60 -31.60
N GLY A 12 -11.28 -16.71 -31.55
CA GLY A 12 -10.43 -16.34 -30.42
C GLY A 12 -10.45 -14.83 -30.21
N GLY A 13 -11.55 -14.31 -29.68
CA GLY A 13 -11.66 -12.96 -29.17
C GLY A 13 -11.29 -12.92 -27.69
N GLY A 14 -9.99 -12.88 -27.39
CA GLY A 14 -9.49 -12.66 -26.03
C GLY A 14 -9.78 -11.24 -25.55
N THR A 15 -11.04 -10.95 -25.21
CA THR A 15 -11.38 -9.79 -24.38
C THR A 15 -10.71 -10.01 -23.03
N GLU A 16 -9.59 -9.30 -22.77
CA GLU A 16 -8.99 -9.29 -21.43
C GLU A 16 -10.08 -8.83 -20.45
N ALA A 17 -10.61 -9.78 -19.67
CA ALA A 17 -11.56 -9.48 -18.62
C ALA A 17 -10.93 -8.41 -17.71
N PRO A 18 -11.69 -7.41 -17.24
CA PRO A 18 -11.12 -6.33 -16.47
C PRO A 18 -10.39 -6.88 -15.25
N LYS A 19 -9.11 -6.53 -15.08
CA LYS A 19 -8.29 -6.86 -13.89
C LYS A 19 -8.88 -6.14 -12.66
N LYS A 20 -9.96 -6.71 -12.12
CA LYS A 20 -10.75 -6.18 -10.99
C LYS A 20 -10.75 -7.23 -9.89
N GLY A 21 -10.56 -6.78 -8.65
CA GLY A 21 -10.63 -7.63 -7.47
C GLY A 21 -9.27 -8.08 -6.96
N THR A 22 -9.22 -9.28 -6.39
CA THR A 22 -8.05 -9.86 -5.75
C THR A 22 -7.44 -10.90 -6.68
N GLU A 23 -6.18 -10.71 -7.07
CA GLU A 23 -5.39 -11.71 -7.78
C GLU A 23 -5.05 -12.86 -6.83
N ILE A 24 -5.32 -14.08 -7.27
CA ILE A 24 -4.88 -15.31 -6.59
C ILE A 24 -3.68 -15.85 -7.37
N ARG A 25 -2.54 -15.98 -6.68
CA ARG A 25 -1.29 -16.45 -7.28
C ARG A 25 -0.74 -17.63 -6.48
N PHE A 26 -0.29 -18.66 -7.18
CA PHE A 26 0.47 -19.75 -6.58
C PHE A 26 1.94 -19.37 -6.38
N LEU A 27 2.48 -19.79 -5.24
CA LEU A 27 3.90 -19.72 -4.90
C LEU A 27 4.48 -21.12 -4.98
N GLY A 28 5.68 -21.23 -5.54
CA GLY A 28 6.35 -22.53 -5.70
C GLY A 28 5.61 -23.52 -6.60
N LEU A 29 4.84 -23.04 -7.57
CA LEU A 29 4.17 -23.91 -8.54
C LEU A 29 5.22 -24.66 -9.37
N LYS A 30 5.18 -25.99 -9.33
CA LYS A 30 5.95 -26.85 -10.24
C LYS A 30 4.98 -27.77 -10.97
N LEU A 31 4.99 -27.66 -12.29
CA LEU A 31 4.28 -28.54 -13.21
C LEU A 31 5.30 -29.50 -13.80
N GLY A 32 4.96 -30.79 -13.89
CA GLY A 32 5.77 -31.79 -14.58
C GLY A 32 5.87 -31.51 -16.08
N GLU A 33 6.86 -32.10 -16.73
CA GLU A 33 7.18 -31.86 -18.15
C GLU A 33 5.99 -32.15 -19.09
N ASP A 34 5.16 -33.14 -18.74
CA ASP A 34 3.99 -33.55 -19.51
C ASP A 34 2.71 -32.74 -19.21
N VAL A 35 2.77 -31.75 -18.29
CA VAL A 35 1.63 -30.87 -17.97
C VAL A 35 1.80 -29.54 -18.70
N GLY A 36 0.97 -29.29 -19.72
CA GLY A 36 1.02 -28.06 -20.51
C GLY A 36 0.41 -26.85 -19.79
N THR A 37 -0.88 -26.94 -19.46
CA THR A 37 -1.63 -25.84 -18.83
C THR A 37 -2.53 -26.36 -17.72
N LEU A 38 -2.85 -25.50 -16.75
CA LEU A 38 -3.77 -25.78 -15.64
C LEU A 38 -4.78 -24.63 -15.52
N MET A 39 -6.05 -24.90 -15.32
CA MET A 39 -7.11 -23.89 -15.16
C MET A 39 -8.05 -24.32 -14.05
N ALA A 40 -8.43 -23.40 -13.17
CA ALA A 40 -9.44 -23.72 -12.16
C ALA A 40 -10.85 -23.62 -12.72
N HIS A 41 -11.64 -24.67 -12.50
CA HIS A 41 -13.06 -24.72 -12.82
C HIS A 41 -13.92 -24.25 -11.64
N CYS A 42 -13.61 -24.75 -10.44
CA CYS A 42 -14.26 -24.40 -9.18
C CYS A 42 -13.17 -24.16 -8.12
N ILE A 43 -13.31 -23.09 -7.34
CA ILE A 43 -12.39 -22.79 -6.23
C ILE A 43 -13.16 -22.64 -4.93
N SER A 44 -12.61 -23.16 -3.84
CA SER A 44 -13.11 -22.96 -2.48
C SER A 44 -12.23 -21.97 -1.74
N VAL A 45 -12.77 -20.79 -1.41
CA VAL A 45 -12.03 -19.71 -0.76
C VAL A 45 -12.57 -19.50 0.65
N SER A 46 -11.68 -19.46 1.63
CA SER A 46 -12.03 -19.11 3.00
C SER A 46 -12.09 -17.59 3.16
N LEU A 47 -13.27 -17.08 3.49
CA LEU A 47 -13.59 -15.66 3.54
C LEU A 47 -13.84 -15.20 4.97
N GLN A 48 -13.21 -14.09 5.36
CA GLN A 48 -13.51 -13.39 6.61
C GLN A 48 -14.51 -12.26 6.37
N CYS A 49 -15.67 -12.33 7.02
CA CYS A 49 -16.69 -11.28 6.95
C CYS A 49 -16.17 -9.97 7.56
N ASN A 50 -16.36 -8.85 6.87
CA ASN A 50 -15.88 -7.54 7.33
C ASN A 50 -16.63 -7.01 8.56
N ARG A 51 -17.88 -7.46 8.79
CA ARG A 51 -18.72 -7.00 9.90
C ARG A 51 -18.48 -7.79 11.19
N CYS A 52 -18.63 -9.11 11.14
CA CYS A 52 -18.56 -9.98 12.32
C CYS A 52 -17.25 -10.75 12.47
N GLN A 53 -16.31 -10.60 11.52
CA GLN A 53 -15.01 -11.28 11.52
C GLN A 53 -15.07 -12.82 11.51
N THR A 54 -16.27 -13.39 11.30
CA THR A 54 -16.47 -14.85 11.15
C THR A 54 -15.88 -15.30 9.83
N ILE A 55 -15.21 -16.45 9.87
CA ILE A 55 -14.62 -17.12 8.71
C ILE A 55 -15.62 -18.15 8.21
N ALA A 56 -15.87 -18.15 6.90
CA ALA A 56 -16.71 -19.12 6.23
C ALA A 56 -16.14 -19.42 4.85
N ASP A 57 -16.33 -20.65 4.39
CA ASP A 57 -15.80 -21.11 3.11
C ASP A 57 -16.86 -20.93 2.01
N LEU A 58 -16.44 -20.41 0.86
CA LEU A 58 -17.31 -20.15 -0.26
C LEU A 58 -16.71 -20.76 -1.53
N SER A 59 -17.45 -21.69 -2.12
CA SER A 59 -17.12 -22.28 -3.42
C SER A 59 -17.65 -21.40 -4.54
N VAL A 60 -16.76 -20.96 -5.43
CA VAL A 60 -17.07 -20.08 -6.56
C VAL A 60 -16.62 -20.76 -7.85
N SER A 61 -17.52 -20.83 -8.84
CA SER A 61 -17.19 -21.32 -10.17
C SER A 61 -16.91 -20.16 -11.13
N GLY A 62 -16.06 -20.39 -12.13
CA GLY A 62 -15.66 -19.34 -13.09
C GLY A 62 -16.77 -18.87 -14.05
N ARG A 63 -17.97 -19.44 -13.98
CA ARG A 63 -19.06 -19.20 -14.95
C ARG A 63 -20.11 -18.20 -14.46
N GLN A 64 -20.31 -18.06 -13.15
CA GLN A 64 -21.41 -17.25 -12.61
C GLN A 64 -21.02 -16.55 -11.29
N PRO A 65 -21.47 -15.30 -11.08
CA PRO A 65 -21.32 -14.64 -9.79
C PRO A 65 -22.15 -15.36 -8.73
N CYS A 66 -21.54 -15.65 -7.59
CA CYS A 66 -22.20 -16.26 -6.45
C CYS A 66 -22.62 -15.17 -5.45
N THR A 67 -23.79 -15.33 -4.84
CA THR A 67 -24.24 -14.50 -3.73
C THR A 67 -24.56 -15.37 -2.53
N ALA A 68 -23.96 -15.07 -1.40
CA ALA A 68 -24.15 -15.76 -0.14
C ALA A 68 -24.51 -14.75 0.96
N GLN A 69 -25.01 -15.23 2.08
CA GLN A 69 -25.28 -14.45 3.28
C GLN A 69 -24.42 -14.98 4.43
N CYS A 70 -23.91 -14.07 5.26
CA CYS A 70 -23.16 -14.48 6.44
C CYS A 70 -24.10 -15.01 7.53
N ASP A 71 -23.87 -16.22 8.02
CA ASP A 71 -24.73 -16.87 9.03
C ASP A 71 -24.90 -16.06 10.32
N ARG A 72 -23.90 -15.25 10.70
CA ARG A 72 -23.93 -14.48 11.96
C ARG A 72 -24.56 -13.10 11.83
N CYS A 73 -24.27 -12.37 10.76
CA CYS A 73 -24.67 -10.96 10.62
C CYS A 73 -25.63 -10.71 9.46
N ASN A 74 -26.00 -11.77 8.74
CA ASN A 74 -26.82 -11.77 7.53
C ASN A 74 -26.36 -10.73 6.49
N SER A 75 -25.06 -10.42 6.49
CA SER A 75 -24.48 -9.51 5.51
C SER A 75 -24.38 -10.20 4.17
N ARG A 76 -24.78 -9.50 3.11
CA ARG A 76 -24.70 -10.00 1.75
C ARG A 76 -23.24 -10.03 1.30
N ILE A 77 -22.77 -11.21 0.93
CA ILE A 77 -21.47 -11.47 0.33
C ILE A 77 -21.71 -11.80 -1.14
N SER A 78 -21.03 -11.12 -2.04
CA SER A 78 -21.08 -11.46 -3.47
C SER A 78 -19.67 -11.67 -4.01
N GLY A 79 -19.47 -12.77 -4.71
CA GLY A 79 -18.19 -13.19 -5.28
C GLY A 79 -18.31 -13.43 -6.78
N ALA A 80 -17.33 -13.01 -7.56
CA ALA A 80 -17.20 -13.41 -8.96
C ALA A 80 -15.76 -13.87 -9.22
N PHE A 81 -15.61 -15.11 -9.68
CA PHE A 81 -14.30 -15.68 -10.01
C PHE A 81 -14.07 -15.64 -11.53
N HIS A 82 -12.90 -15.13 -11.92
CA HIS A 82 -12.44 -15.07 -13.31
C HIS A 82 -11.19 -15.93 -13.42
N PRO A 83 -11.31 -17.19 -13.87
CA PRO A 83 -10.18 -18.10 -13.99
C PRO A 83 -9.20 -17.61 -15.06
N ARG A 84 -7.91 -17.91 -14.85
CA ARG A 84 -6.86 -17.77 -15.87
C ARG A 84 -6.18 -19.11 -16.10
N VAL A 85 -5.63 -19.25 -17.30
CA VAL A 85 -4.78 -20.38 -17.64
C VAL A 85 -3.42 -20.19 -16.98
N ILE A 86 -3.08 -21.14 -16.12
CA ILE A 86 -1.79 -21.30 -15.47
C ILE A 86 -0.90 -22.11 -16.41
N HIS A 87 0.36 -21.69 -16.52
CA HIS A 87 1.41 -22.43 -17.22
C HIS A 87 2.75 -22.16 -16.51
N GLN A 88 3.83 -22.81 -16.95
CA GLN A 88 5.15 -22.73 -16.33
C GLN A 88 5.69 -21.30 -16.06
N PHE A 89 5.28 -20.30 -16.85
CA PHE A 89 5.71 -18.90 -16.68
C PHE A 89 4.64 -17.99 -16.05
N SER A 90 3.43 -18.51 -15.79
CA SER A 90 2.34 -17.77 -15.17
C SER A 90 1.66 -18.61 -14.11
N ALA A 91 1.98 -18.33 -12.85
CA ALA A 91 1.37 -18.97 -11.67
C ALA A 91 0.09 -18.26 -11.20
N VAL A 92 -0.58 -17.50 -12.06
CA VAL A 92 -1.79 -16.74 -11.70
C VAL A 92 -3.02 -17.61 -11.93
N LEU A 93 -3.70 -17.97 -10.85
CA LEU A 93 -4.92 -18.78 -10.86
C LEU A 93 -6.10 -18.02 -11.47
N GLY A 94 -6.21 -16.73 -11.16
CA GLY A 94 -7.32 -15.89 -11.59
C GLY A 94 -7.54 -14.68 -10.71
N TYR A 95 -8.64 -13.99 -10.98
CA TYR A 95 -9.08 -12.82 -10.22
C TYR A 95 -10.41 -13.11 -9.54
N VAL A 96 -10.50 -12.84 -8.24
CA VAL A 96 -11.75 -12.96 -7.48
C VAL A 96 -12.21 -11.58 -7.00
N ASP A 97 -13.39 -11.17 -7.44
CA ASP A 97 -14.04 -9.94 -6.97
C ASP A 97 -15.01 -10.30 -5.86
N ILE A 98 -14.64 -9.99 -4.62
CA ILE A 98 -15.43 -10.29 -3.42
C ILE A 98 -15.86 -8.99 -2.77
N GLN A 99 -17.17 -8.87 -2.53
CA GLN A 99 -17.79 -7.76 -1.84
C GLN A 99 -18.35 -8.25 -0.49
N GLY A 100 -18.16 -7.48 0.58
CA GLY A 100 -18.66 -7.81 1.92
C GLY A 100 -17.78 -8.74 2.76
N ALA A 101 -16.77 -9.36 2.16
CA ALA A 101 -15.79 -10.20 2.85
C ALA A 101 -14.38 -10.03 2.28
N SER A 102 -13.37 -10.51 3.00
CA SER A 102 -11.97 -10.52 2.58
C SER A 102 -11.44 -11.95 2.50
N PRO A 103 -10.75 -12.34 1.40
CA PRO A 103 -10.19 -13.68 1.28
C PRO A 103 -9.00 -13.86 2.23
N LYS A 104 -8.97 -14.99 2.93
CA LYS A 104 -7.89 -15.37 3.86
C LYS A 104 -7.04 -16.50 3.32
N ASP A 105 -7.69 -17.55 2.84
CA ASP A 105 -7.01 -18.75 2.35
C ASP A 105 -7.77 -19.37 1.19
N LEU A 106 -7.09 -20.21 0.41
CA LEU A 106 -7.66 -21.04 -0.64
C LEU A 106 -7.57 -22.50 -0.22
N ILE A 107 -8.70 -23.19 -0.16
CA ILE A 107 -8.78 -24.60 0.20
C ILE A 107 -8.54 -25.43 -1.07
N LEU A 108 -7.27 -25.72 -1.35
CA LEU A 108 -6.87 -26.47 -2.56
C LEU A 108 -7.52 -27.86 -2.66
N GLN A 109 -7.86 -28.48 -1.52
CA GLN A 109 -8.45 -29.81 -1.49
C GLN A 109 -9.85 -29.85 -2.12
N ASP A 110 -10.59 -28.75 -1.99
CA ASP A 110 -11.96 -28.58 -2.50
C ASP A 110 -11.99 -27.79 -3.82
N CYS A 111 -10.84 -27.65 -4.47
CA CYS A 111 -10.73 -26.98 -5.76
C CYS A 111 -10.69 -28.01 -6.91
N ASP A 112 -11.42 -27.70 -7.99
CA ASP A 112 -11.42 -28.47 -9.22
C ASP A 112 -10.56 -27.78 -10.26
N PHE A 113 -9.60 -28.51 -10.82
CA PHE A 113 -8.76 -28.01 -11.90
C PHE A 113 -8.88 -28.87 -13.15
N ILE A 114 -8.78 -28.21 -14.29
CA ILE A 114 -8.66 -28.83 -15.61
C ILE A 114 -7.22 -28.61 -16.05
N PHE A 115 -6.53 -29.68 -16.43
CA PHE A 115 -5.18 -29.62 -16.98
C PHE A 115 -5.18 -30.07 -18.44
N SER A 116 -4.19 -29.62 -19.21
CA SER A 116 -3.90 -30.11 -20.56
C SER A 116 -2.62 -30.94 -20.53
N CYS A 117 -2.69 -32.19 -21.01
CA CYS A 117 -1.51 -33.02 -21.20
C CYS A 117 -0.74 -32.56 -22.45
N LEU A 118 0.57 -32.36 -22.34
CA LEU A 118 1.41 -31.90 -23.46
C LEU A 118 1.64 -33.01 -24.49
N SER A 119 1.75 -34.27 -24.03
CA SER A 119 2.12 -35.41 -24.88
C SER A 119 0.96 -35.89 -25.77
N CYS A 120 -0.30 -35.74 -25.35
CA CYS A 120 -1.47 -36.11 -26.15
C CYS A 120 -2.45 -34.96 -26.45
N SER A 121 -2.18 -33.75 -25.94
CA SER A 121 -3.05 -32.58 -26.12
C SER A 121 -4.50 -32.78 -25.67
N GLN A 122 -4.75 -33.74 -24.75
CA GLN A 122 -6.07 -33.97 -24.16
C GLN A 122 -6.18 -33.30 -22.79
N GLU A 123 -7.37 -32.80 -22.49
CA GLU A 123 -7.70 -32.23 -21.20
C GLU A 123 -8.09 -33.32 -20.19
N GLY A 124 -7.75 -33.11 -18.93
CA GLY A 124 -8.17 -33.97 -17.81
C GLY A 124 -8.53 -33.13 -16.60
N GLN A 125 -9.19 -33.74 -15.62
CA GLN A 125 -9.55 -33.08 -14.37
C GLN A 125 -8.68 -33.60 -13.22
N VAL A 126 -8.28 -32.71 -12.32
CA VAL A 126 -7.57 -33.02 -11.09
C VAL A 126 -8.24 -32.33 -9.90
N GLN A 127 -8.41 -33.09 -8.83
CA GLN A 127 -9.02 -32.65 -7.56
C GLN A 127 -8.07 -32.95 -6.41
N SER A 128 -8.40 -32.41 -5.23
CA SER A 128 -7.71 -32.74 -3.98
C SER A 128 -6.21 -32.45 -4.01
N LEU A 129 -5.84 -31.28 -4.56
CA LEU A 129 -4.47 -30.79 -4.47
C LEU A 129 -4.19 -30.37 -3.02
N SER A 130 -2.95 -30.54 -2.57
CA SER A 130 -2.51 -30.14 -1.22
C SER A 130 -1.25 -29.30 -1.30
N TYR A 131 -1.08 -28.39 -0.36
CA TYR A 131 0.11 -27.55 -0.28
C TYR A 131 1.35 -28.38 0.09
N GLY A 132 2.47 -28.13 -0.60
CA GLY A 132 3.77 -28.73 -0.33
C GLY A 132 3.91 -30.20 -0.73
N ILE A 133 2.83 -30.89 -1.12
CA ILE A 133 2.84 -32.29 -1.52
C ILE A 133 2.60 -32.37 -3.04
N PRO A 134 3.54 -32.91 -3.83
CA PRO A 134 3.31 -33.13 -5.26
C PRO A 134 2.20 -34.18 -5.45
N LYS A 135 1.22 -33.84 -6.28
CA LYS A 135 0.19 -34.76 -6.73
C LYS A 135 0.62 -35.38 -8.05
N ASP A 136 0.97 -36.65 -8.00
CA ASP A 136 1.23 -37.46 -9.18
C ASP A 136 -0.07 -38.10 -9.67
N LEU A 137 -0.35 -37.99 -10.97
CA LEU A 137 -1.48 -38.63 -11.64
C LEU A 137 -1.07 -39.09 -13.04
N ASN A 138 -1.78 -40.06 -13.60
CA ASN A 138 -1.53 -40.49 -14.97
C ASN A 138 -2.62 -39.90 -15.87
N CYS A 139 -2.22 -39.45 -17.06
CA CYS A 139 -3.19 -39.06 -18.07
C CYS A 139 -4.05 -40.27 -18.47
N LEU A 140 -5.35 -40.05 -18.66
CA LEU A 140 -6.29 -41.10 -19.06
C LEU A 140 -6.14 -41.56 -20.52
N HIS A 141 -5.38 -40.82 -21.34
CA HIS A 141 -5.22 -41.09 -22.76
C HIS A 141 -3.82 -41.60 -23.14
N CYS A 142 -2.74 -40.89 -22.78
CA CYS A 142 -1.35 -41.33 -23.03
C CYS A 142 -0.78 -42.24 -21.92
N HIS A 143 -1.41 -42.33 -20.75
CA HIS A 143 -0.85 -42.92 -19.52
C HIS A 143 0.47 -42.30 -19.04
N CYS A 144 0.88 -41.16 -19.60
CA CYS A 144 2.06 -40.43 -19.19
C CYS A 144 1.89 -39.84 -17.78
N LYS A 145 2.99 -39.79 -17.03
CA LYS A 145 3.01 -39.40 -15.62
C LYS A 145 3.03 -37.88 -15.50
N LEU A 146 1.99 -37.32 -14.90
CA LEU A 146 1.82 -35.91 -14.64
C LEU A 146 2.08 -35.64 -13.16
N SER A 147 2.75 -34.54 -12.85
CA SER A 147 3.01 -34.11 -11.47
C SER A 147 2.66 -32.64 -11.31
N ILE A 148 1.90 -32.30 -10.28
CA ILE A 148 1.50 -30.92 -9.98
C ILE A 148 1.80 -30.66 -8.51
N SER A 149 2.57 -29.61 -8.22
CA SER A 149 2.86 -29.19 -6.84
C SER A 149 2.70 -27.68 -6.68
N VAL A 150 2.17 -27.28 -5.52
CA VAL A 150 1.97 -25.88 -5.13
C VAL A 150 2.44 -25.73 -3.69
N GLU A 151 3.32 -24.77 -3.40
CA GLU A 151 3.84 -24.58 -2.04
C GLU A 151 2.91 -23.70 -1.19
N ALA A 152 2.39 -22.61 -1.76
CA ALA A 152 1.46 -21.72 -1.06
C ALA A 152 0.61 -20.91 -2.04
N THR A 153 -0.43 -20.24 -1.53
CA THR A 153 -1.20 -19.22 -2.26
C THR A 153 -0.93 -17.83 -1.71
N LYS A 154 -0.98 -16.83 -2.59
CA LYS A 154 -0.89 -15.43 -2.25
C LYS A 154 -2.05 -14.66 -2.86
N PHE A 155 -2.71 -13.88 -2.01
CA PHE A 155 -3.76 -12.95 -2.41
C PHE A 155 -3.16 -11.54 -2.59
N GLN A 156 -3.28 -10.97 -3.79
CA GLN A 156 -2.82 -9.62 -4.10
C GLN A 156 -3.98 -8.79 -4.61
N LYS A 157 -4.40 -7.77 -3.86
CA LYS A 157 -5.45 -6.85 -4.29
C LYS A 157 -4.98 -6.05 -5.50
N VAL A 158 -5.71 -6.14 -6.61
CA VAL A 158 -5.46 -5.34 -7.82
C VAL A 158 -6.26 -4.05 -7.70
N GLU A 159 -5.60 -3.00 -7.22
CA GLU A 159 -6.18 -1.66 -7.23
C GLU A 159 -6.15 -1.11 -8.66
N ARG A 160 -7.30 -0.65 -9.17
CA ARG A 160 -7.33 0.06 -10.45
C ARG A 160 -6.49 1.31 -10.33
N CYS A 161 -5.47 1.45 -11.17
CA CYS A 161 -5.13 2.76 -11.69
C CYS A 161 -6.16 3.07 -12.79
N PRO A 162 -6.93 4.17 -12.74
CA PRO A 162 -7.61 4.64 -13.93
C PRO A 162 -6.53 4.89 -15.00
N ALA A 163 -6.77 4.38 -16.20
CA ALA A 163 -5.83 4.43 -17.32
C ALA A 163 -5.40 5.88 -17.58
N LYS A 164 -4.18 6.25 -17.17
CA LYS A 164 -3.48 7.39 -17.74
C LYS A 164 -2.94 6.96 -19.10
N ILE A 165 -3.39 7.67 -20.11
CA ILE A 165 -2.95 7.59 -21.50
C ILE A 165 -1.41 7.71 -21.55
N ILE A 166 -0.81 6.69 -22.18
CA ILE A 166 0.46 6.63 -22.93
C ILE A 166 1.48 7.74 -22.67
N GLY A 167 2.63 7.32 -22.13
CA GLY A 167 3.86 8.12 -22.08
C GLY A 167 5.02 7.25 -21.61
N SER A 168 5.58 6.48 -22.54
CA SER A 168 6.71 5.57 -22.33
C SER A 168 7.90 6.23 -21.63
N LYS A 169 8.35 5.64 -20.52
CA LYS A 169 9.75 5.27 -20.23
C LYS A 169 9.89 4.69 -18.82
N GLY A 170 10.48 3.50 -18.74
CA GLY A 170 11.32 3.10 -17.62
C GLY A 170 10.66 2.32 -16.48
N LEU A 171 11.14 1.09 -16.32
CA LEU A 171 10.99 0.20 -15.18
C LEU A 171 11.05 0.90 -13.80
N LEU A 172 10.29 0.36 -12.83
CA LEU A 172 10.75 -0.19 -11.54
C LEU A 172 9.69 -0.05 -10.42
N ASN A 173 9.38 -1.19 -9.80
CA ASN A 173 8.96 -1.41 -8.41
C ASN A 173 8.43 -0.21 -7.60
N GLN A 174 7.13 -0.22 -7.27
CA GLN A 174 6.63 0.56 -6.13
C GLN A 174 5.62 -0.23 -5.30
N GLY A 175 6.15 -1.09 -4.42
CA GLY A 175 5.51 -1.28 -3.12
C GLY A 175 5.51 0.07 -2.40
N ARG A 176 4.41 0.44 -1.73
CA ARG A 176 4.20 1.71 -0.99
C ARG A 176 4.89 2.88 -1.69
N LYS A 177 4.21 3.61 -2.59
CA LYS A 177 4.71 4.86 -3.23
C LYS A 177 5.70 5.53 -2.29
N ARG A 178 7.00 5.29 -2.51
CA ARG A 178 8.02 5.80 -1.61
C ARG A 178 7.94 7.28 -1.90
N ALA A 179 7.46 8.05 -0.92
CA ALA A 179 7.40 9.50 -1.00
C ALA A 179 8.66 9.96 -1.71
N VAL A 180 8.51 10.68 -2.83
CA VAL A 180 9.63 11.15 -3.64
C VAL A 180 10.60 11.82 -2.68
N LYS A 181 11.70 11.12 -2.37
CA LYS A 181 12.70 11.63 -1.46
C LYS A 181 13.50 12.59 -2.30
N ASP A 182 13.20 13.87 -2.15
CA ASP A 182 14.02 14.93 -2.70
C ASP A 182 15.48 14.67 -2.29
N PRO A 183 16.41 14.46 -3.24
CA PRO A 183 17.83 14.20 -2.95
C PRO A 183 18.47 15.27 -2.06
N SER A 184 17.89 16.48 -2.04
CA SER A 184 18.34 17.63 -1.26
C SER A 184 18.04 17.50 0.24
N ILE A 185 17.13 16.61 0.63
CA ILE A 185 16.71 16.44 2.03
C ILE A 185 17.49 15.27 2.65
N GLN A 186 18.66 15.58 3.21
CA GLN A 186 19.49 14.60 3.93
C GLN A 186 19.11 14.55 5.42
N PRO A 187 18.58 13.42 5.93
CA PRO A 187 18.24 13.30 7.34
C PRO A 187 19.48 13.51 8.22
N GLY A 188 19.33 14.30 9.28
CA GLY A 188 20.40 14.69 10.21
C GLY A 188 21.00 16.08 9.94
N LYS A 189 20.85 16.63 8.72
CA LYS A 189 21.30 17.99 8.40
C LYS A 189 20.14 18.99 8.47
N PRO A 190 20.42 20.27 8.79
CA PRO A 190 19.39 21.31 8.74
C PRO A 190 18.97 21.56 7.28
N LEU A 191 17.70 21.89 7.09
CA LEU A 191 17.18 22.39 5.82
C LEU A 191 17.72 23.81 5.54
N PRO A 192 17.73 24.27 4.28
CA PRO A 192 18.01 25.66 3.94
C PRO A 192 17.15 26.61 4.78
N ASP A 193 17.77 27.62 5.40
CA ASP A 193 17.14 28.58 6.31
C ASP A 193 16.26 27.93 7.40
N HIS A 194 16.66 26.76 7.89
CA HIS A 194 15.90 25.93 8.84
C HIS A 194 14.46 25.63 8.39
N GLY A 195 14.23 25.59 7.08
CA GLY A 195 12.93 25.33 6.47
C GLY A 195 11.96 26.50 6.53
N THR A 196 12.43 27.71 6.80
CA THR A 196 11.61 28.93 6.75
C THR A 196 11.40 29.40 5.31
N CYS A 197 10.36 30.20 5.09
CA CYS A 197 10.10 30.85 3.81
C CYS A 197 9.65 32.30 4.01
N ARG A 198 9.47 33.04 2.90
CA ARG A 198 8.99 34.43 2.91
C ARG A 198 7.61 34.56 3.57
N HIS A 199 6.73 33.59 3.34
CA HIS A 199 5.37 33.56 3.90
C HIS A 199 5.37 33.28 5.40
N TYR A 200 6.17 32.30 5.86
CA TYR A 200 6.20 31.85 7.25
C TYR A 200 7.61 31.82 7.83
N ARG A 201 8.16 32.99 8.12
CA ARG A 201 9.50 33.16 8.73
C ARG A 201 9.68 32.49 10.09
N LYS A 202 8.58 32.12 10.76
CA LYS A 202 8.56 31.48 12.09
C LYS A 202 8.29 29.98 12.02
N SER A 203 8.12 29.43 10.83
CA SER A 203 7.87 28.01 10.59
C SER A 203 9.19 27.35 10.19
N CYS A 204 9.79 26.61 11.11
CA CYS A 204 11.02 25.85 10.85
C CYS A 204 10.67 24.40 10.44
N ARG A 205 9.84 24.27 9.40
CA ARG A 205 9.38 22.97 8.87
C ARG A 205 9.03 23.09 7.40
N TRP A 206 9.20 21.98 6.69
CA TRP A 206 8.56 21.76 5.40
C TRP A 206 7.38 20.80 5.56
N LEU A 207 6.42 20.90 4.66
CA LEU A 207 5.23 20.08 4.57
C LEU A 207 5.36 19.17 3.36
N ARG A 208 5.03 17.88 3.51
CA ARG A 208 4.94 16.98 2.38
C ARG A 208 3.49 16.86 1.94
N PHE A 209 3.24 17.30 0.71
CA PHE A 209 1.91 17.34 0.13
C PHE A 209 1.55 15.99 -0.50
N PRO A 210 0.41 15.36 -0.14
CA PRO A 210 0.00 14.07 -0.69
C PRO A 210 -0.32 14.10 -2.19
N CYS A 211 -0.78 15.25 -2.71
CA CYS A 211 -1.15 15.45 -4.11
C CYS A 211 0.02 15.18 -5.09
N CYS A 212 1.21 15.73 -4.81
CA CYS A 212 2.39 15.59 -5.66
C CYS A 212 3.55 14.83 -5.01
N GLY A 213 3.48 14.59 -3.70
CA GLY A 213 4.55 13.95 -2.92
C GLY A 213 5.78 14.83 -2.69
N LYS A 214 5.80 16.07 -3.18
CA LYS A 214 6.90 17.04 -2.99
C LYS A 214 6.85 17.70 -1.61
N ALA A 215 7.96 18.30 -1.20
CA ALA A 215 8.08 18.98 0.09
C ALA A 215 8.29 20.48 -0.10
N TYR A 216 7.43 21.28 0.52
CA TYR A 216 7.50 22.75 0.44
C TYR A 216 7.43 23.37 1.83
N PRO A 217 8.00 24.57 2.06
CA PRO A 217 7.95 25.23 3.37
C PRO A 217 6.53 25.52 3.88
N CYS A 218 5.61 25.78 2.95
CA CYS A 218 4.22 26.08 3.25
C CYS A 218 3.30 25.80 2.06
N ASP A 219 2.01 25.98 2.29
CA ASP A 219 0.92 25.92 1.34
C ASP A 219 1.07 26.92 0.19
N VAL A 220 1.30 28.20 0.49
CA VAL A 220 1.46 29.23 -0.54
C VAL A 220 2.65 28.94 -1.46
N CYS A 221 3.77 28.47 -0.90
CA CYS A 221 4.94 28.08 -1.71
C CYS A 221 4.69 26.86 -2.59
N HIS A 222 3.73 26.00 -2.24
CA HIS A 222 3.35 24.87 -3.08
C HIS A 222 2.50 25.37 -4.25
N ASP A 223 1.50 26.20 -3.98
CA ASP A 223 0.58 26.71 -4.99
C ASP A 223 1.27 27.66 -5.99
N ASP A 224 2.28 28.40 -5.55
CA ASP A 224 3.12 29.22 -6.44
C ASP A 224 3.97 28.37 -7.41
N ALA A 225 4.27 27.11 -7.06
CA ALA A 225 5.21 26.26 -7.78
C ALA A 225 4.55 25.14 -8.60
N GLU A 226 3.30 24.79 -8.30
CA GLU A 226 2.58 23.68 -8.93
C GLU A 226 1.22 24.12 -9.47
N ASP A 227 0.90 23.71 -10.70
CA ASP A 227 -0.38 24.03 -11.37
C ASP A 227 -1.54 23.11 -10.93
N HIS A 228 -1.67 22.83 -9.63
CA HIS A 228 -2.78 22.04 -9.10
C HIS A 228 -3.18 22.44 -7.68
N GLU A 229 -4.44 22.21 -7.35
CA GLU A 229 -4.94 22.45 -5.99
C GLU A 229 -4.20 21.56 -4.97
N MET A 230 -3.91 22.16 -3.81
CA MET A 230 -3.21 21.51 -2.73
C MET A 230 -4.13 20.62 -1.87
N GLU A 231 -3.67 19.41 -1.58
CA GLU A 231 -4.27 18.58 -0.52
C GLU A 231 -3.52 18.78 0.80
N LEU A 232 -4.24 18.84 1.93
CA LEU A 232 -3.64 19.10 3.25
C LEU A 232 -2.54 18.08 3.59
N ALA A 233 -1.39 18.60 4.02
CA ALA A 233 -0.21 17.79 4.34
C ALA A 233 -0.41 16.94 5.62
N SER A 234 -0.30 15.61 5.47
CA SER A 234 -0.34 14.66 6.59
C SER A 234 1.01 14.41 7.26
N ARG A 235 2.11 14.88 6.64
CA ARG A 235 3.49 14.71 7.13
C ARG A 235 4.24 16.04 7.08
N MET A 236 5.17 16.23 8.02
CA MET A 236 6.08 17.38 8.05
C MET A 236 7.54 16.95 8.20
N ILE A 237 8.46 17.80 7.76
CA ILE A 237 9.90 17.60 7.82
C ILE A 237 10.48 18.68 8.73
N CYS A 238 11.26 18.26 9.73
CA CYS A 238 11.89 19.17 10.67
C CYS A 238 12.98 20.02 9.99
N GLY A 239 12.92 21.35 10.18
CA GLY A 239 13.91 22.27 9.65
C GLY A 239 15.32 22.12 10.19
N TYR A 240 15.49 21.53 11.38
CA TYR A 240 16.79 21.44 12.07
C TYR A 240 17.55 20.15 11.81
N CYS A 241 16.83 19.04 11.57
CA CYS A 241 17.45 17.73 11.38
C CYS A 241 16.89 16.98 10.17
N ALA A 242 16.08 17.62 9.33
CA ALA A 242 15.45 17.03 8.15
C ALA A 242 14.68 15.72 8.41
N LYS A 243 14.30 15.46 9.68
CA LYS A 243 13.52 14.28 10.04
C LYS A 243 12.07 14.45 9.60
N GLU A 244 11.61 13.54 8.78
CA GLU A 244 10.21 13.44 8.41
C GLU A 244 9.39 12.73 9.50
N GLN A 245 8.26 13.31 9.87
CA GLN A 245 7.35 12.84 10.91
C GLN A 245 5.89 13.16 10.58
N ALA A 246 4.94 12.57 11.32
CA ALA A 246 3.52 12.88 11.16
C ALA A 246 3.26 14.37 11.44
N TYR A 247 2.28 14.95 10.75
CA TYR A 247 1.89 16.32 11.03
C TYR A 247 1.28 16.42 12.43
N THR A 248 1.94 17.14 13.32
CA THR A 248 1.44 17.51 14.64
C THR A 248 1.81 18.95 14.96
N ASN A 249 0.82 19.79 15.27
CA ASN A 249 1.07 21.17 15.67
C ASN A 249 1.44 21.23 17.16
N GLY A 250 2.39 22.09 17.53
CA GLY A 250 2.74 22.36 18.93
C GLY A 250 3.55 21.27 19.65
N LYS A 251 4.01 20.22 18.96
CA LYS A 251 4.95 19.23 19.52
C LYS A 251 6.36 19.42 18.96
N PRO A 252 7.41 19.20 19.77
CA PRO A 252 8.78 19.23 19.30
C PRO A 252 9.06 18.07 18.33
N CYS A 253 10.13 18.19 17.55
CA CYS A 253 10.58 17.12 16.67
C CYS A 253 10.95 15.87 17.47
N THR A 254 10.45 14.71 17.04
CA THR A 254 10.71 13.40 17.68
C THR A 254 12.18 12.97 17.67
N SER A 255 13.01 13.56 16.80
CA SER A 255 14.42 13.19 16.65
C SER A 255 15.39 14.16 17.31
N CYS A 256 15.17 15.47 17.24
CA CYS A 256 16.10 16.47 17.79
C CYS A 256 15.52 17.32 18.92
N GLY A 257 14.24 17.15 19.26
CA GLY A 257 13.58 17.91 20.33
C GLY A 257 13.32 19.40 20.02
N ASN A 258 13.81 19.93 18.89
CA ASN A 258 13.57 21.32 18.51
C ASN A 258 12.11 21.56 18.12
N MET A 259 11.62 22.76 18.45
CA MET A 259 10.28 23.20 18.10
C MET A 259 10.24 23.73 16.66
N MET A 260 9.35 23.21 15.83
CA MET A 260 9.26 23.57 14.41
C MET A 260 8.25 24.69 14.13
N SER A 261 7.29 24.89 15.02
CA SER A 261 6.42 26.05 15.06
C SER A 261 6.63 26.77 16.39
N LYS A 262 6.27 28.05 16.50
CA LYS A 262 6.18 28.64 17.83
C LYS A 262 5.08 27.91 18.58
N GLY A 263 5.46 27.02 19.49
CA GLY A 263 4.53 26.47 20.45
C GLY A 263 3.85 27.64 21.15
N LEU A 264 2.53 27.55 21.32
CA LEU A 264 1.97 28.15 22.52
C LEU A 264 2.73 27.48 23.67
N HIS A 265 3.72 28.12 24.29
CA HIS A 265 3.95 28.01 25.72
C HIS A 265 4.96 29.04 26.24
N SER A 266 4.51 29.61 27.36
CA SER A 266 5.16 30.51 28.32
C SER A 266 5.88 31.72 27.75
N GLY A 267 5.26 32.89 27.87
CA GLY A 267 5.92 34.20 27.73
C GLY A 267 7.02 34.49 28.77
N HIS A 268 7.54 33.46 29.45
CA HIS A 268 8.43 33.60 30.60
C HIS A 268 9.82 33.00 30.40
N TRP A 269 10.03 32.12 29.42
CA TRP A 269 11.31 31.45 29.22
C TRP A 269 11.59 31.22 27.74
N GLU A 270 12.72 31.73 27.27
CA GLU A 270 13.17 31.57 25.89
C GLU A 270 13.92 30.25 25.75
N GLY A 271 13.17 29.15 25.62
CA GLY A 271 13.68 27.86 25.14
C GLY A 271 14.94 27.32 25.85
N GLY A 272 15.12 27.61 27.14
CA GLY A 272 16.25 27.11 27.94
C GLY A 272 17.61 27.76 27.67
N ARG A 273 17.71 28.85 26.88
CA ARG A 273 19.00 29.54 26.62
C ARG A 273 18.96 31.08 26.73
N GLY A 274 17.90 31.69 27.28
CA GLY A 274 17.77 33.15 27.34
C GLY A 274 17.62 33.71 28.76
N CYS A 275 18.25 34.86 29.01
CA CYS A 275 17.96 35.72 30.17
C CYS A 275 16.47 36.09 30.22
N ARG A 276 15.86 36.01 31.40
CA ARG A 276 14.45 36.36 31.64
C ARG A 276 14.14 37.78 31.16
N ASN A 277 13.23 37.93 30.20
CA ASN A 277 12.81 39.23 29.71
C ASN A 277 11.76 39.87 30.64
N LYS A 278 12.19 40.77 31.55
CA LYS A 278 11.34 41.43 32.55
C LYS A 278 10.08 42.10 31.99
N VAL A 279 10.11 42.58 30.74
CA VAL A 279 8.96 43.25 30.08
C VAL A 279 7.82 42.25 29.85
N LYS A 280 8.15 41.03 29.43
CA LYS A 280 7.17 39.98 29.09
C LYS A 280 6.71 39.15 30.30
N MET A 281 7.41 39.26 31.43
CA MET A 281 7.05 38.56 32.67
C MET A 281 5.73 39.08 33.24
N SER A 282 4.92 38.17 33.78
CA SER A 282 3.68 38.53 34.48
C SER A 282 3.95 39.47 35.66
N ARG A 283 3.05 40.44 35.90
CA ARG A 283 3.14 41.32 37.08
C ARG A 283 3.04 40.56 38.40
N LYS A 284 2.44 39.36 38.40
CA LYS A 284 2.31 38.50 39.59
C LYS A 284 3.53 37.60 39.82
N ASP A 285 4.52 37.64 38.93
CA ASP A 285 5.70 36.80 39.04
C ASP A 285 6.71 37.37 40.05
N LYS A 286 7.04 36.59 41.08
CA LYS A 286 7.97 36.97 42.15
C LYS A 286 9.36 37.36 41.62
N GLN A 287 9.79 36.76 40.51
CA GLN A 287 11.11 37.00 39.93
C GLN A 287 11.17 38.29 39.10
N LYS A 288 10.03 38.92 38.78
CA LYS A 288 9.98 40.14 37.95
C LYS A 288 10.64 41.33 38.64
N TYR A 289 10.34 41.48 39.92
CA TYR A 289 10.84 42.55 40.77
C TYR A 289 11.99 42.10 41.68
N ALA A 290 12.39 40.82 41.59
CA ALA A 290 13.57 40.35 42.29
C ALA A 290 14.80 41.18 41.83
N ASN A 291 15.55 41.69 42.80
CA ASN A 291 16.72 42.58 42.62
C ASN A 291 16.44 43.97 42.03
N SER A 292 15.19 44.45 41.94
CA SER A 292 14.92 45.83 41.48
C SER A 292 15.36 46.91 42.48
N SER A 293 15.45 46.56 43.76
CA SER A 293 15.83 47.46 44.86
C SER A 293 17.29 47.29 45.32
N LYS A 294 18.10 46.49 44.62
CA LYS A 294 19.52 46.36 44.96
C LYS A 294 20.29 47.56 44.44
N THR A 295 20.95 48.29 45.34
CA THR A 295 21.87 49.38 44.98
C THR A 295 23.00 48.81 44.13
N VAL A 296 23.10 49.25 42.88
CA VAL A 296 24.18 48.88 41.98
C VAL A 296 25.43 49.64 42.40
N SER A 297 26.54 48.94 42.65
CA SER A 297 27.79 49.60 43.06
C SER A 297 28.37 50.39 41.89
N ARG A 298 28.88 51.60 42.15
CA ARG A 298 29.43 52.51 41.12
C ARG A 298 30.56 51.89 40.28
N ARG A 299 31.28 50.89 40.82
CA ARG A 299 32.33 50.13 40.09
C ARG A 299 31.82 49.28 38.92
N SER A 300 30.54 48.90 38.93
CA SER A 300 29.97 48.07 37.86
C SER A 300 29.48 48.87 36.65
N VAL A 301 29.36 50.20 36.79
CA VAL A 301 28.89 51.11 35.74
C VAL A 301 30.05 51.61 34.85
N SER A 302 31.30 51.50 35.31
CA SER A 302 32.49 52.01 34.62
C SER A 302 33.10 51.04 33.59
N LYS A 303 32.31 50.16 32.99
CA LYS A 303 32.74 49.34 31.84
C LYS A 303 31.75 49.51 30.69
N PHE A 304 31.75 50.71 30.12
CA PHE A 304 31.36 50.99 28.75
C PHE A 304 32.33 52.04 28.20
#